data_AF-A0A2N0MER7-F1
#
_entry.id   AF-A0A2N0MER7-F1
#
_cell.length_a   1.000
_cell.length_b   1.000
_cell.length_c   1.000
_cell.angle_alpha   90.00
_cell.angle_beta   90.00
_cell.angle_gamma   90.00
#
_symmetry.space_group_name_H-M   'P 1'
#
loop_
_entity.id
_entity.type
_entity.pdbx_description
1 polymer ?
#
loop_
_entity_poly.entity_id
_entity_poly.type
_entity_poly.pdbx_seq_one_letter_code
_entity_poly.pdbx_strand_id
1 'polypeptide(L)'
;NRRLMEDVWDPLGITENVAGGMEFVEFSQELKDALKQASIDVVIPNWVDRNGGPGSEAVTMFNDLVGPIVGVTIDANGKAIAN
;
A
#
# COMPACT_ATOMS: atom_id res chain seq x y z
N ASN A 1 -11.00 13.06 -1.21
CA ASN A 1 -10.89 11.62 -1.52
C ASN A 1 -11.08 10.71 -0.32
N ARG A 2 -10.37 10.85 0.81
CA ARG A 2 -10.51 9.93 1.96
C ARG A 2 -11.96 9.71 2.44
N ARG A 3 -12.72 10.76 2.74
CA ARG A 3 -14.15 10.66 3.12
C ARG A 3 -15.04 10.01 2.05
N LEU A 4 -14.72 10.21 0.76
CA LEU A 4 -15.49 9.57 -0.32
C LEU A 4 -15.26 8.06 -0.35
N MET A 5 -14.02 7.63 -0.09
CA MET A 5 -13.69 6.21 0.03
C MET A 5 -14.38 5.60 1.26
N GLU A 6 -14.14 6.19 2.43
CA GLU A 6 -14.60 5.65 3.72
C GLU A 6 -16.12 5.71 3.90
N ASP A 7 -16.76 6.82 3.51
CA ASP A 7 -18.18 7.04 3.82
C ASP A 7 -19.13 6.62 2.70
N VAL A 8 -18.61 6.41 1.49
CA VAL A 8 -19.44 6.15 0.29
C VAL A 8 -19.01 4.88 -0.42
N TRP A 9 -17.76 4.78 -0.88
CA TRP A 9 -17.36 3.66 -1.74
C TRP A 9 -17.20 2.34 -0.99
N ASP A 10 -16.55 2.34 0.17
CA ASP A 10 -16.38 1.13 0.98
C ASP A 10 -17.74 0.55 1.42
N PRO A 11 -18.67 1.35 2.01
CA PRO A 11 -19.98 0.83 2.40
C PRO A 11 -20.82 0.36 1.20
N LEU A 12 -20.80 1.10 0.08
CA LEU A 12 -21.55 0.70 -1.13
C LEU A 12 -21.00 -0.58 -1.72
N GLY A 13 -19.68 -0.69 -1.87
CA GLY A 13 -19.03 -1.87 -2.41
C GLY A 13 -19.34 -3.13 -1.59
N ILE A 14 -19.31 -3.02 -0.26
CA ILE A 14 -19.71 -4.13 0.61
C ILE A 14 -21.21 -4.44 0.45
N THR A 15 -22.07 -3.42 0.52
CA THR A 15 -23.53 -3.59 0.48
C THR A 15 -23.99 -4.25 -0.82
N GLU A 16 -23.49 -3.79 -1.97
CA GLU A 16 -23.88 -4.31 -3.29
C GLU A 16 -23.41 -5.75 -3.50
N ASN A 17 -22.18 -6.08 -3.07
CA ASN A 17 -21.67 -7.45 -3.19
C ASN A 17 -22.40 -8.42 -2.25
N VAL A 18 -22.73 -7.99 -1.03
CA VAL A 18 -23.53 -8.80 -0.09
C VAL A 18 -24.95 -8.99 -0.61
N ALA A 19 -25.58 -7.96 -1.17
CA ALA A 19 -26.88 -8.07 -1.83
C ALA A 19 -26.84 -9.04 -3.03
N GLY A 20 -25.68 -9.13 -3.70
CA GLY A 20 -25.39 -10.12 -4.75
C GLY A 20 -25.11 -11.55 -4.24
N GLY A 21 -25.09 -11.78 -2.93
CA GLY A 21 -24.91 -13.09 -2.32
C GLY A 21 -23.49 -13.42 -1.86
N MET A 22 -22.57 -12.45 -1.83
CA MET A 22 -21.22 -12.63 -1.28
C MET A 22 -21.20 -12.46 0.25
N GLU A 23 -20.19 -13.07 0.89
CA GLU A 23 -19.85 -12.82 2.29
C GLU A 23 -18.72 -11.79 2.35
N PHE A 24 -18.88 -10.76 3.19
CA PHE A 24 -17.79 -9.86 3.52
C PHE A 24 -16.93 -10.46 4.64
N VAL A 25 -15.64 -10.63 4.36
CA VAL A 25 -14.67 -11.13 5.33
C VAL A 25 -13.55 -10.11 5.47
N GLU A 26 -13.39 -9.58 6.68
CA GLU A 26 -12.27 -8.69 6.97
C GLU A 26 -10.94 -9.45 6.98
N PHE A 27 -9.89 -8.82 6.48
CA PHE A 27 -8.54 -9.37 6.65
C PHE A 27 -8.14 -9.40 8.12
N SER A 28 -7.64 -10.57 8.54
CA SER A 28 -7.02 -10.73 9.85
C SER A 28 -5.80 -9.82 9.98
N GLN A 29 -5.42 -9.52 11.21
CA GLN A 29 -4.21 -8.72 11.46
C GLN A 29 -2.96 -9.43 10.93
N GLU A 30 -2.87 -10.75 11.12
CA GLU A 30 -1.78 -11.58 10.57
C GLU A 30 -1.66 -11.43 9.05
N LEU A 31 -2.78 -11.46 8.31
CA LEU A 31 -2.76 -11.30 6.86
C LEU A 31 -2.35 -9.88 6.46
N LYS A 32 -2.83 -8.86 7.18
CA LYS A 32 -2.43 -7.46 6.95
C LYS A 32 -0.93 -7.28 7.15
N ASP A 33 -0.37 -7.87 8.20
CA ASP A 33 1.07 -7.80 8.49
C ASP A 33 1.89 -8.53 7.43
N ALA A 34 1.44 -9.71 6.98
CA ALA A 34 2.07 -10.46 5.91
C ALA A 34 2.08 -9.68 4.58
N LEU A 35 0.96 -9.03 4.23
CA LEU A 35 0.87 -8.19 3.02
C LEU A 35 1.79 -6.96 3.12
N LYS A 36 1.86 -6.33 4.30
CA LYS A 36 2.79 -5.21 4.54
C LYS A 36 4.24 -5.67 4.35
N GLN A 37 4.61 -6.80 4.95
CA GLN A 37 5.96 -7.34 4.85
C GLN A 37 6.31 -7.72 3.40
N ALA A 38 5.41 -8.39 2.68
CA ALA A 38 5.61 -8.69 1.26
C ALA A 38 5.76 -7.43 0.39
N SER A 39 5.07 -6.35 0.75
CA SER A 39 5.20 -5.06 0.06
C SER A 39 6.60 -4.46 0.25
N ILE A 40 7.13 -4.53 1.46
CA ILE A 40 8.47 -4.05 1.82
C ILE A 40 9.56 -4.91 1.15
N ASP A 41 9.43 -6.23 1.23
CA ASP A 41 10.49 -7.14 0.79
C ASP A 41 10.54 -7.31 -0.72
N VAL A 42 9.40 -7.19 -1.41
CA VAL A 42 9.28 -7.58 -2.81
C VAL A 42 8.69 -6.46 -3.67
N VAL A 43 7.55 -5.89 -3.31
CA VAL A 43 6.82 -5.00 -4.22
C VAL A 43 7.56 -3.67 -4.41
N ILE A 44 7.95 -3.03 -3.32
CA ILE A 44 8.60 -1.70 -3.37
C ILE A 44 9.98 -1.80 -4.03
N PRO A 45 10.88 -2.74 -3.70
CA PRO A 45 12.16 -2.87 -4.38
C PRO A 45 12.01 -3.10 -5.89
N ASN A 46 11.11 -3.98 -6.32
CA ASN A 46 10.84 -4.19 -7.74
C ASN A 46 10.27 -2.95 -8.43
N TRP A 47 9.46 -2.16 -7.72
CA TRP A 47 8.97 -0.89 -8.23
C TRP A 47 10.09 0.14 -8.37
N VAL A 48 11.03 0.20 -7.41
CA VAL A 48 12.23 1.05 -7.50
C VAL A 48 13.03 0.73 -8.76
N ASP A 49 13.32 -0.55 -9.01
CA ASP A 49 14.08 -0.98 -10.18
C ASP A 49 13.39 -0.56 -11.49
N ARG A 50 12.06 -0.67 -11.56
CA ARG A 50 11.28 -0.29 -12.75
C ARG A 50 11.22 1.22 -12.97
N ASN A 51 11.43 2.04 -11.94
CA ASN A 51 11.37 3.50 -12.02
C ASN A 51 12.74 4.16 -12.22
N GLY A 52 13.77 3.39 -12.58
CA GLY A 52 15.11 3.93 -12.82
C GLY A 52 16.01 3.93 -11.59
N GLY A 53 15.64 3.18 -10.56
CA GLY A 53 16.47 2.91 -9.40
C GLY A 53 16.33 3.93 -8.26
N PRO A 54 17.16 3.80 -7.21
CA PRO A 54 16.98 4.50 -5.93
C PRO A 54 17.14 6.03 -6.03
N GLY A 55 17.87 6.51 -7.03
CA GLY A 55 18.08 7.94 -7.28
C GLY A 55 17.06 8.59 -8.22
N SER A 56 16.00 7.87 -8.60
CA SER A 56 14.96 8.41 -9.48
C SER A 56 14.08 9.43 -8.77
N GLU A 57 13.54 10.39 -9.53
CA GLU A 57 12.59 11.40 -9.02
C GLU A 57 11.38 10.74 -8.36
N ALA A 58 10.89 9.61 -8.91
CA ALA A 58 9.79 8.86 -8.32
C ALA A 58 10.11 8.34 -6.91
N VAL A 59 11.33 7.84 -6.68
CA VAL A 59 11.76 7.37 -5.35
C VAL A 59 11.93 8.53 -4.39
N THR A 60 12.47 9.68 -4.85
CA THR A 60 12.51 10.90 -4.03
C THR A 60 11.10 11.34 -3.62
N MET A 61 10.17 11.44 -4.56
CA MET A 61 8.78 11.80 -4.28
C MET A 61 8.10 10.80 -3.34
N PHE A 62 8.36 9.49 -3.50
CA PHE A 62 7.85 8.48 -2.58
C PHE A 62 8.34 8.75 -1.17
N ASN A 63 9.65 8.91 -0.97
CA ASN A 63 10.23 9.14 0.36
C ASN A 63 9.73 10.43 1.01
N ASP A 64 9.52 11.49 0.21
CA ASP A 64 9.08 12.79 0.73
C ASP A 64 7.57 12.84 1.04
N LEU A 65 6.75 12.19 0.21
CA LEU A 65 5.29 12.38 0.23
C LEU A 65 4.52 11.16 0.73
N VAL A 66 4.97 9.96 0.39
CA VAL A 66 4.25 8.70 0.68
C VAL A 66 4.82 8.01 1.91
N GLY A 67 6.14 7.92 1.99
CA GLY A 67 6.86 7.22 3.04
C GLY A 67 6.44 7.60 4.47
N PRO A 68 6.27 8.90 4.80
CA PRO A 68 5.80 9.33 6.11
C PRO A 68 4.36 8.89 6.42
N ILE A 69 3.52 8.69 5.40
CA ILE A 69 2.12 8.27 5.56
C ILE A 69 2.05 6.76 5.82
N VAL A 70 2.86 5.98 5.11
CA VAL A 70 2.82 4.51 5.17
C VAL A 70 3.85 3.91 6.14
N GLY A 71 4.74 4.74 6.71
CA GLY A 71 5.79 4.32 7.62
C GLY A 71 6.85 3.46 6.94
N VAL A 72 7.26 3.83 5.72
CA VAL A 72 8.29 3.12 4.94
C VAL A 72 9.17 4.13 4.21
N THR A 73 10.49 3.96 4.26
CA THR A 73 11.44 4.71 3.41
C THR A 73 12.21 3.78 2.49
N ILE A 74 12.68 4.29 1.35
CA ILE A 74 13.54 3.59 0.42
C ILE A 74 14.97 4.10 0.62
N ASP A 75 15.90 3.19 0.90
CA ASP A 75 17.31 3.53 1.11
C ASP A 75 18.08 3.75 -0.20
N ALA A 76 19.35 4.14 -0.07
CA ALA A 76 20.23 4.39 -1.22
C ALA A 76 20.49 3.13 -2.09
N ASN A 77 20.19 1.93 -1.59
CA ASN A 77 20.31 0.67 -2.31
C ASN A 77 18.98 0.22 -2.95
N GLY A 78 17.91 1.01 -2.79
CA GLY A 78 16.57 0.69 -3.31
C GLY A 78 15.78 -0.26 -2.43
N LYS A 79 16.24 -0.53 -1.22
CA LYS A 79 15.53 -1.37 -0.26
C LYS A 79 14.50 -0.55 0.50
N ALA A 80 13.29 -1.08 0.63
CA ALA A 80 12.29 -0.53 1.52
C ALA A 80 12.59 -0.89 2.98
N ILE A 81 12.45 0.09 3.88
CA ILE A 81 12.71 -0.01 5.31
C ILE A 81 11.48 0.52 6.03
N ALA A 82 10.92 -0.27 6.95
CA ALA A 82 9.85 0.20 7.82
C ALA A 82 10.39 1.20 8.87
N ASN A 83 9.65 2.28 9.09
CA ASN A 83 9.98 3.34 10.04
C ASN A 83 9.12 3.27 11.30
#